data_AF-A0AA88HSH1-F1
#
_entry.id   AF-A0AA88HSH1-F1
#
_cell.length_a   1.000
_cell.length_b   1.000
_cell.length_c   1.000
_cell.angle_alpha   90.00
_cell.angle_beta   90.00
_cell.angle_gamma   90.00
#
_symmetry.space_group_name_H-M   'P 1'
#
loop_
_entity.id
_entity.type
_entity.pdbx_description
1 polymer ?
#
loop_
_entity_poly.entity_id
_entity_poly.type
_entity_poly.pdbx_seq_one_letter_code
_entity_poly.pdbx_strand_id
1 'polypeptide(L)'
;MSMKTPRKKKLALTAERVYEIFKHIPDEECHFLGMDPNFARPDWMFLTVIPAPPLNVRPTVIMFGPAKGHDGLTYKLGGIIN
;
A
#
# COMPACT_ATOMS: atom_id res chain seq x y z
N MET A 1 -8.01 48.80 -2.59
CA MET A 1 -8.78 47.57 -2.91
C MET A 1 -7.85 46.37 -2.79
N SER A 2 -8.05 45.51 -1.79
CA SER A 2 -7.24 44.30 -1.61
C SER A 2 -7.76 43.20 -2.56
N MET A 3 -6.97 42.84 -3.57
CA MET A 3 -7.23 41.70 -4.45
C MET A 3 -7.21 40.42 -3.61
N LYS A 4 -8.40 39.85 -3.37
CA LYS A 4 -8.51 38.50 -2.79
C LYS A 4 -8.10 37.49 -3.86
N THR A 5 -6.89 36.96 -3.77
CA THR A 5 -6.44 35.82 -4.57
C THR A 5 -7.46 34.67 -4.43
N PRO A 6 -7.96 34.08 -5.54
CA PRO A 6 -8.90 32.98 -5.44
C PRO A 6 -8.23 31.81 -4.71
N ARG A 7 -8.84 31.36 -3.60
CA ARG A 7 -8.38 30.17 -2.89
C ARG A 7 -8.53 28.99 -3.84
N LYS A 8 -7.41 28.46 -4.35
CA LYS A 8 -7.38 27.18 -5.05
C LYS A 8 -8.08 26.16 -4.14
N LYS A 9 -9.21 25.61 -4.59
CA LYS A 9 -9.86 24.49 -3.89
C LYS A 9 -8.83 23.36 -3.84
N LYS A 10 -8.38 22.99 -2.63
CA LYS A 10 -7.55 21.81 -2.45
C LYS A 10 -8.43 20.60 -2.74
N LEU A 11 -8.21 19.95 -3.88
CA LEU A 11 -8.83 18.67 -4.16
C LEU A 11 -8.17 17.64 -3.24
N ALA A 12 -8.97 16.88 -2.48
CA ALA A 12 -8.44 15.75 -1.74
C ALA A 12 -8.07 14.65 -2.74
N LEU A 13 -6.82 14.17 -2.67
CA LEU A 13 -6.36 13.04 -3.46
C LEU A 13 -6.51 11.77 -2.61
N THR A 14 -7.47 10.93 -2.97
CA THR A 14 -7.63 9.60 -2.37
C THR A 14 -6.67 8.61 -3.02
N ALA A 15 -6.31 7.54 -2.30
CA ALA A 15 -5.46 6.49 -2.84
C ALA A 15 -6.05 5.88 -4.13
N GLU A 16 -7.36 5.61 -4.14
CA GLU A 16 -8.10 5.12 -5.31
C GLU A 16 -7.97 6.06 -6.51
N ARG A 17 -8.09 7.38 -6.28
CA ARG A 17 -7.99 8.35 -7.38
C ARG A 17 -6.58 8.37 -7.99
N VAL A 18 -5.55 8.27 -7.16
CA VAL A 18 -4.16 8.27 -7.65
C VAL A 18 -3.83 6.94 -8.33
N TYR A 19 -4.32 5.82 -7.78
CA TYR A 19 -4.21 4.50 -8.39
C TYR A 19 -4.78 4.48 -9.81
N GLU A 20 -5.99 5.02 -10.00
CA GLU A 20 -6.60 5.12 -11.33
C GLU A 20 -5.77 5.98 -12.28
N ILE A 21 -5.21 7.10 -11.82
CA ILE A 21 -4.31 7.92 -12.66
C ILE A 21 -3.07 7.12 -13.07
N PHE A 22 -2.44 6.40 -12.14
CA PHE A 22 -1.19 5.67 -12.39
C PHE A 22 -1.40 4.46 -13.31
N LYS A 23 -2.58 3.83 -13.24
CA LYS A 23 -2.96 2.72 -14.13
C LYS A 23 -3.05 3.13 -15.60
N HIS A 24 -3.36 4.40 -15.88
CA HIS A 24 -3.44 4.92 -17.25
C HIS A 24 -2.08 5.36 -17.83
N ILE A 25 -1.00 5.29 -17.06
CA ILE A 25 0.35 5.60 -17.56
C ILE A 25 0.78 4.47 -18.51
N PRO A 26 1.16 4.78 -19.77
CA PRO A 26 1.66 3.79 -20.72
C PRO A 26 3.10 3.35 -20.36
N ASP A 27 3.50 2.18 -20.84
CA ASP A 27 4.80 1.59 -20.51
C ASP A 27 5.99 2.45 -20.95
N GLU A 28 5.88 3.15 -22.10
CA GLU A 28 6.89 4.11 -22.57
C GLU A 28 7.09 5.26 -21.58
N GLU A 29 6.00 5.75 -20.97
CA GLU A 29 6.06 6.80 -19.95
C GLU A 29 6.59 6.29 -18.62
N CYS A 30 6.40 5.00 -18.30
CA CYS A 30 7.02 4.39 -17.13
C CYS A 30 8.54 4.51 -17.19
N HIS A 31 9.14 4.30 -18.38
CA HIS A 31 10.58 4.46 -18.57
C HIS A 31 11.06 5.91 -18.39
N PHE A 32 10.30 6.91 -18.87
CA PHE A 32 10.63 8.32 -18.65
C PHE A 32 10.58 8.72 -17.16
N LEU A 33 9.73 8.04 -16.38
CA LEU A 33 9.66 8.18 -14.92
C LEU A 33 10.79 7.42 -14.18
N GLY A 34 11.65 6.70 -14.90
CA GLY A 34 12.71 5.88 -14.32
C GLY A 34 12.23 4.56 -13.74
N MET A 35 11.06 4.07 -14.18
CA MET A 35 10.45 2.82 -13.74
C MET A 35 10.51 1.75 -14.84
N ASP A 36 10.46 0.48 -14.46
CA ASP A 36 10.39 -0.65 -15.39
C ASP A 36 8.96 -1.20 -15.44
N PRO A 37 8.25 -1.15 -16.58
CA PRO A 37 6.89 -1.65 -16.70
C PRO A 37 6.75 -3.17 -16.48
N ASN A 38 7.84 -3.94 -16.52
CA ASN A 38 7.79 -5.38 -16.28
C ASN A 38 7.95 -5.75 -14.79
N PHE A 39 8.59 -4.90 -14.00
CA PHE A 39 8.98 -5.23 -12.62
C PHE A 39 8.53 -4.21 -11.56
N ALA A 40 8.21 -2.99 -11.98
CA ALA A 40 7.95 -1.87 -11.09
C ALA A 40 6.99 -0.86 -11.72
N ARG A 41 5.81 -1.29 -12.17
CA ARG A 41 4.81 -0.32 -12.66
C ARG A 41 4.37 0.66 -11.56
N PRO A 42 4.11 1.93 -11.91
CA PRO A 42 3.69 2.94 -10.93
C PRO A 42 2.43 2.54 -10.13
N ASP A 43 1.43 1.94 -10.78
CA ASP A 43 0.18 1.54 -10.13
C ASP A 43 0.37 0.46 -9.05
N TRP A 44 1.46 -0.32 -9.11
CA TRP A 44 1.79 -1.34 -8.11
C TRP A 44 2.26 -0.76 -6.76
N MET A 45 2.52 0.56 -6.69
CA MET A 45 2.75 1.24 -5.41
C MET A 45 1.51 1.19 -4.49
N PHE A 46 0.33 0.90 -5.06
CA PHE A 46 -0.93 0.79 -4.34
C PHE A 46 -1.29 -0.68 -4.14
N LEU A 47 -1.38 -1.10 -2.87
CA LEU A 47 -1.74 -2.47 -2.51
C LEU A 47 -3.25 -2.70 -2.70
N THR A 48 -3.62 -3.49 -3.70
CA THR A 48 -5.00 -3.98 -3.90
C THR A 48 -5.20 -5.38 -3.31
N VAL A 49 -4.12 -6.14 -3.18
CA VAL A 49 -4.07 -7.46 -2.55
C VAL A 49 -2.88 -7.48 -1.60
N ILE A 50 -3.10 -7.96 -0.37
CA ILE A 50 -2.03 -8.19 0.60
C ILE A 50 -1.78 -9.70 0.67
N PRO A 51 -0.61 -10.20 0.23
CA PRO A 51 -0.31 -11.63 0.30
C PRO A 51 -0.15 -12.07 1.76
N ALA A 52 -0.82 -13.15 2.14
CA ALA A 52 -0.66 -13.76 3.45
C ALA A 52 0.57 -14.71 3.44
N PRO A 53 1.57 -14.51 4.32
CA PRO A 53 2.74 -15.37 4.35
C PRO A 53 2.41 -16.78 4.85
N PRO A 54 3.16 -17.82 4.43
CA PRO A 54 2.93 -19.20 4.86
C PRO A 54 3.26 -19.43 6.35
N LEU A 55 2.82 -20.56 6.92
CA LEU A 55 2.94 -20.85 8.36
C LEU A 55 4.38 -20.93 8.87
N ASN A 56 5.33 -21.39 8.03
CA ASN A 56 6.75 -21.41 8.37
C ASN A 56 7.33 -20.00 8.60
N VAL A 57 6.70 -18.96 8.06
CA VAL A 57 7.06 -17.55 8.26
C VAL A 57 6.22 -16.90 9.37
N ARG A 58 5.17 -17.59 9.85
CA ARG A 58 4.29 -17.20 10.97
C ARG A 58 4.30 -18.26 12.08
N PRO A 59 5.47 -18.55 12.69
CA PRO A 59 5.59 -19.62 13.66
C PRO A 59 4.81 -19.29 14.94
N THR A 60 4.30 -20.32 15.62
CA THR A 60 3.78 -20.15 16.99
C THR A 60 4.92 -19.78 17.93
N VAL A 61 4.68 -18.82 18.83
CA VAL A 61 5.65 -18.41 19.85
C VAL A 61 5.27 -19.02 21.20
N ILE A 62 6.28 -19.36 22.00
CA ILE A 62 6.07 -19.76 23.40
C ILE A 62 6.05 -18.48 24.22
N MET A 63 4.94 -18.25 24.92
CA MET A 63 4.80 -17.14 25.87
C MET A 63 5.34 -17.58 27.24
N PHE A 64 5.47 -16.67 28.20
CA PHE A 64 5.94 -17.01 29.55
C PHE A 64 5.21 -18.24 30.13
N GLY A 65 5.95 -19.33 30.35
CA GLY A 65 5.41 -20.62 30.81
C GLY A 65 5.03 -21.57 29.67
N PRO A 66 4.12 -22.53 29.88
CA PRO A 66 3.71 -23.52 28.87
C PRO A 66 2.70 -22.98 27.84
N ALA A 67 2.36 -21.69 27.89
CA ALA A 67 1.35 -21.10 27.03
C ALA A 67 1.88 -20.86 25.60
N LYS A 68 1.11 -21.28 24.60
CA LYS A 68 1.37 -20.98 23.18
C LYS A 68 0.69 -19.67 22.80
N GLY A 69 1.37 -18.83 22.03
CA GLY A 69 0.86 -17.58 21.49
C GLY A 69 1.09 -17.45 19.99
N HIS A 70 0.42 -16.49 19.37
CA HIS A 70 0.64 -16.13 17.96
C HIS A 70 1.84 -15.17 17.85
N ASP A 71 2.59 -15.27 16.75
CA ASP A 71 3.62 -14.30 16.44
C ASP A 71 3.04 -12.91 16.07
N GLY A 72 3.93 -11.92 16.00
CA GLY A 72 3.56 -10.54 15.71
C GLY A 72 2.95 -10.32 14.32
N LEU A 73 3.35 -11.08 13.28
CA LEU A 73 2.74 -10.98 11.95
C LEU A 73 1.31 -11.49 11.98
N THR A 74 1.07 -12.65 12.60
CA THR A 74 -0.27 -13.20 12.75
C THR A 74 -1.19 -12.23 13.50
N TYR A 75 -0.70 -11.62 14.57
CA TYR A 75 -1.45 -10.63 15.32
C TYR A 75 -1.81 -9.38 14.49
N LYS A 76 -0.84 -8.80 13.78
CA LYS A 76 -1.09 -7.62 12.92
C LYS A 76 -2.01 -7.92 11.75
N LEU A 77 -1.84 -9.08 11.10
CA LEU A 77 -2.72 -9.50 10.01
C LEU A 77 -4.16 -9.70 10.50
N GLY A 78 -4.35 -10.28 11.69
CA GLY A 78 -5.67 -10.38 12.32
C GLY A 78 -6.33 -9.01 12.51
N GLY A 79 -5.58 -8.01 12.95
CA GLY A 79 -6.08 -6.64 13.12
C GLY A 79 -6.33 -5.86 11.81
N ILE A 80 -5.77 -6.29 10.68
CA ILE A 80 -6.08 -5.71 9.36
C ILE A 80 -7.36 -6.31 8.78
N ILE A 81 -7.63 -7.59 9.09
CA ILE A 81 -8.78 -8.34 8.58
C ILE A 81 -10.04 -8.05 9.39
N ASN A 82 -9.91 -7.95 10.72
CA ASN A 82 -11.03 -7.73 11.66
C ASN A 82 -11.39 -6.25 11.77
#